data_AF-A0A0R0CQ15-F1
#
_entry.id   AF-A0A0R0CQ15-F1
#
_cell.length_a   1.000
_cell.length_b   1.000
_cell.length_c   1.000
_cell.angle_alpha   90.00
_cell.angle_beta   90.00
_cell.angle_gamma   90.00
#
_symmetry.space_group_name_H-M   'P 1'
#
loop_
_entity.id
_entity.type
_entity.pdbx_description
1 polymer ?
#
loop_
_entity_poly.entity_id
_entity_poly.type
_entity_poly.pdbx_seq_one_letter_code
_entity_poly.pdbx_strand_id
1 'polypeptide(L)'
;MSEYARGTFEVSMQPVAGDEGADATLGRMLLSKTFSGDLQASGDGQMLTAMGEVAGSAAYVAIERVSGQLHGRQGSFALVHRGVMSGDQRQLQVEIVPDSGRGELAGIRGQLDIRIEAGQHFYELAYTL
;
A
#
# COMPACT_ATOMS: atom_id res chain seq x y z
N MET A 1 -13.66 16.56 -10.10
CA MET A 1 -14.15 15.29 -10.68
C MET A 1 -13.16 14.21 -10.30
N SER A 2 -13.58 12.96 -10.17
CA SER A 2 -12.66 11.86 -9.85
C SER A 2 -11.91 11.41 -11.12
N GLU A 3 -10.60 11.22 -11.00
CA GLU A 3 -9.71 10.67 -12.01
C GLU A 3 -9.33 9.23 -11.62
N TYR A 4 -8.91 8.43 -12.61
CA TYR A 4 -8.48 7.05 -12.40
C TYR A 4 -7.11 6.83 -13.01
N ALA A 5 -6.16 6.35 -12.21
CA ALA A 5 -4.84 5.94 -12.66
C ALA A 5 -4.67 4.43 -12.49
N ARG A 6 -4.13 3.76 -13.51
CA ARG A 6 -4.00 2.31 -13.55
C ARG A 6 -2.58 1.90 -13.93
N GLY A 7 -2.21 0.72 -13.47
CA GLY A 7 -0.96 0.11 -13.86
C GLY A 7 -0.58 -1.08 -13.01
N THR A 8 0.71 -1.35 -12.96
CA THR A 8 1.31 -2.45 -12.21
C THR A 8 2.24 -1.93 -11.13
N PHE A 9 2.48 -2.75 -10.13
CA PHE A 9 3.57 -2.50 -9.21
C PHE A 9 4.33 -3.77 -8.87
N GLU A 10 5.58 -3.62 -8.48
CA GLU A 10 6.38 -4.65 -7.84
C GLU A 10 6.57 -4.27 -6.38
N VAL A 11 6.67 -5.27 -5.51
CA VAL A 11 6.88 -5.08 -4.07
C VAL A 11 7.99 -5.97 -3.56
N SER A 12 8.92 -5.37 -2.82
CA SER A 12 9.93 -6.05 -2.01
C SER A 12 9.58 -5.87 -0.54
N MET A 13 9.71 -6.95 0.23
CA MET A 13 9.43 -6.96 1.66
C MET A 13 10.65 -7.48 2.42
N GLN A 14 11.13 -6.71 3.37
CA GLN A 14 12.27 -7.08 4.20
C GLN A 14 11.81 -7.23 5.65
N PRO A 15 11.86 -8.44 6.24
CA PRO A 15 11.54 -8.65 7.64
C PRO A 15 12.45 -7.81 8.53
N VAL A 16 11.87 -7.19 9.55
CA VAL A 16 12.64 -6.53 10.61
C VAL A 16 12.55 -7.38 11.85
N ALA A 17 13.71 -7.70 12.44
CA ALA A 17 13.77 -8.46 13.68
C ALA A 17 12.92 -7.78 14.77
N GLY A 18 12.13 -8.59 15.47
CA GLY A 18 11.45 -8.17 16.70
C GLY A 18 12.44 -8.06 17.85
N ASP A 19 11.99 -7.41 18.93
CA ASP A 19 12.74 -7.38 20.18
C ASP A 19 12.78 -8.78 20.83
N GLU A 20 13.76 -9.02 21.71
CA GLU A 20 13.84 -10.27 22.45
C GLU A 20 12.56 -10.51 23.26
N GLY A 21 11.94 -11.69 23.09
CA GLY A 21 10.68 -12.05 23.76
C GLY A 21 9.42 -11.52 23.07
N ALA A 22 9.54 -10.92 21.88
CA ALA A 22 8.37 -10.52 21.09
C ALA A 22 7.49 -11.73 20.71
N ASP A 23 6.18 -11.49 20.68
CA ASP A 23 5.20 -12.48 20.23
C ASP A 23 5.47 -12.89 18.78
N ALA A 24 5.71 -14.18 18.55
CA ALA A 24 6.04 -14.74 17.23
C ALA A 24 4.89 -14.63 16.22
N THR A 25 3.66 -14.34 16.67
CA THR A 25 2.51 -14.09 15.80
C THR A 25 2.50 -12.67 15.24
N LEU A 26 3.30 -11.77 15.80
CA LEU A 26 3.43 -10.39 15.35
C LEU A 26 4.68 -10.21 14.47
N GLY A 27 4.55 -9.44 13.40
CA GLY A 27 5.63 -9.21 12.44
C GLY A 27 5.75 -7.76 12.05
N ARG A 28 6.98 -7.35 11.70
CA ARG A 28 7.27 -6.04 11.10
C ARG A 28 8.08 -6.23 9.82
N MET A 29 7.74 -5.50 8.78
CA MET A 29 8.45 -5.51 7.50
C MET A 29 8.68 -4.10 6.98
N LEU A 30 9.81 -3.88 6.33
CA LEU A 30 10.03 -2.73 5.45
C LEU A 30 9.49 -3.07 4.06
N LEU A 31 8.76 -2.12 3.47
CA LEU A 31 8.22 -2.22 2.13
C LEU A 31 9.00 -1.30 1.19
N SER A 32 9.31 -1.80 0.01
CA SER A 32 9.73 -0.97 -1.12
C SER A 32 8.97 -1.40 -2.36
N LYS A 33 8.38 -0.46 -3.08
CA LYS A 33 7.53 -0.68 -4.24
C LYS A 33 7.98 0.17 -5.41
N THR A 34 7.77 -0.38 -6.60
CA THR A 34 7.94 0.35 -7.86
C THR A 34 6.63 0.30 -8.62
N PHE A 35 6.03 1.46 -8.87
CA PHE A 35 4.79 1.62 -9.62
C PHE A 35 5.10 2.01 -11.07
N SER A 36 4.40 1.39 -12.01
CA SER A 36 4.47 1.63 -13.45
C SER A 36 3.09 1.93 -14.02
N GLY A 37 3.02 2.64 -15.15
CA GLY A 37 1.78 3.03 -15.83
C GLY A 37 1.44 4.50 -15.60
N ASP A 38 0.20 4.78 -15.22
CA ASP A 38 -0.29 6.15 -14.97
C ASP A 38 0.37 6.80 -13.74
N LEU A 39 0.73 5.98 -12.76
CA LEU A 39 1.62 6.31 -11.64
C LEU A 39 3.01 5.70 -11.90
N GLN A 40 3.98 6.57 -12.17
CA GLN A 40 5.40 6.25 -12.29
C GLN A 40 6.11 6.72 -11.03
N ALA A 41 6.24 5.84 -10.04
CA ALA A 41 6.68 6.23 -8.70
C ALA A 41 7.40 5.10 -7.95
N SER A 42 8.15 5.46 -6.92
CA SER A 42 8.59 4.52 -5.89
C SER A 42 7.74 4.71 -4.63
N GLY A 43 7.55 3.64 -3.85
CA GLY A 43 6.83 3.65 -2.57
C GLY A 43 7.66 2.99 -1.49
N ASP A 44 8.00 3.70 -0.43
CA ASP A 44 8.75 3.13 0.70
C ASP A 44 7.95 3.27 1.99
N GLY A 45 7.91 2.21 2.79
CA GLY A 45 7.02 2.15 3.94
C GLY A 45 7.34 1.04 4.93
N GLN A 46 6.43 0.89 5.90
CA GLN A 46 6.49 -0.20 6.87
C GLN A 46 5.14 -0.87 7.00
N MET A 47 5.19 -2.16 7.30
CA MET A 47 4.04 -3.01 7.54
C MET A 47 4.16 -3.68 8.90
N LEU A 48 3.06 -3.74 9.63
CA LEU A 48 2.88 -4.58 10.80
C LEU A 48 1.86 -5.67 10.48
N THR A 49 2.14 -6.89 10.93
CA THR A 49 1.30 -8.06 10.69
C THR A 49 0.95 -8.74 12.00
N ALA A 50 -0.21 -9.37 12.06
CA ALA A 50 -0.62 -10.26 13.14
C ALA A 50 -1.23 -11.54 12.54
N MET A 51 -0.67 -12.70 12.88
CA MET A 51 -1.15 -14.00 12.42
C MET A 51 -2.13 -14.59 13.44
N GLY A 52 -3.29 -15.06 12.97
CA GLY A 52 -4.20 -15.83 13.79
C GLY A 52 -3.75 -17.30 13.86
N GLU A 53 -4.25 -18.02 14.87
CA GLU A 53 -3.99 -19.46 15.00
C GLU A 53 -4.68 -20.30 13.92
N VAL A 54 -5.79 -19.79 13.37
CA VAL A 54 -6.55 -20.44 12.31
C VAL A 54 -5.94 -20.08 10.95
N ALA A 55 -5.59 -21.09 10.15
CA ALA A 55 -5.06 -20.90 8.81
C ALA A 55 -5.94 -19.95 7.96
N GLY A 56 -5.30 -19.01 7.28
CA GLY A 56 -5.99 -17.97 6.50
C GLY A 56 -6.51 -16.78 7.33
N SER A 57 -6.33 -16.79 8.65
CA SER A 57 -6.66 -15.65 9.52
C SER A 57 -5.41 -14.80 9.77
N ALA A 58 -5.48 -13.53 9.39
CA ALA A 58 -4.37 -12.60 9.51
C ALA A 58 -4.87 -11.16 9.48
N ALA A 59 -4.09 -10.24 10.03
CA ALA A 59 -4.26 -8.82 9.82
C ALA A 59 -2.93 -8.18 9.44
N TYR A 60 -3.02 -7.09 8.69
CA TYR A 60 -1.90 -6.19 8.53
C TYR A 60 -2.34 -4.74 8.45
N VAL A 61 -1.43 -3.85 8.83
CA VAL A 61 -1.51 -2.42 8.57
C VAL A 61 -0.20 -1.97 7.96
N ALA A 62 -0.25 -1.04 7.02
CA ALA A 62 0.95 -0.48 6.44
C ALA A 62 0.77 1.01 6.16
N ILE A 63 1.86 1.76 6.24
CA ILE A 63 1.93 3.14 5.77
C ILE A 63 3.15 3.24 4.87
N GLU A 64 2.96 3.82 3.69
CA GLU A 64 4.04 4.07 2.74
C GLU A 64 3.98 5.48 2.18
N ARG A 65 5.15 5.99 1.78
CA ARG A 65 5.30 7.25 1.05
C ARG A 65 5.55 6.94 -0.41
N VAL A 66 4.61 7.31 -1.27
CA VAL A 66 4.73 7.23 -2.72
C VAL A 66 5.32 8.53 -3.24
N SER A 67 6.37 8.46 -4.06
CA SER A 67 7.05 9.62 -4.66
C SER A 67 7.32 9.39 -6.14
N GLY A 68 6.88 10.30 -6.99
CA GLY A 68 6.98 10.15 -8.45
C GLY A 68 5.98 11.01 -9.21
N GLN A 69 5.57 10.53 -10.37
CA GLN A 69 4.65 11.22 -11.27
C GLN A 69 3.32 10.47 -11.38
N LEU A 70 2.21 11.19 -11.17
CA LEU A 70 0.85 10.70 -11.38
C LEU A 70 0.22 11.48 -12.52
N HIS A 71 -0.08 10.83 -13.65
CA HIS A 71 -0.55 11.49 -14.87
C HIS A 71 0.32 12.71 -15.26
N GLY A 72 1.64 12.57 -15.14
CA GLY A 72 2.62 13.63 -15.43
C GLY A 72 2.79 14.71 -14.35
N ARG A 73 2.02 14.67 -13.25
CA ARG A 73 2.17 15.60 -12.10
C ARG A 73 3.19 15.06 -11.11
N GLN A 74 4.27 15.79 -10.89
CA GLN A 74 5.35 15.42 -10.00
C GLN A 74 5.00 15.75 -8.54
N GLY A 75 5.07 14.75 -7.67
CA GLY A 75 4.80 14.95 -6.26
C GLY A 75 5.05 13.72 -5.40
N SER A 76 4.48 13.75 -4.20
CA SER A 76 4.43 12.58 -3.31
C SER A 76 3.18 12.62 -2.44
N PHE A 77 2.74 11.48 -1.96
CA PHE A 77 1.64 11.35 -0.99
C PHE A 77 1.85 10.09 -0.16
N ALA A 78 1.15 9.97 0.97
CA ALA A 78 1.20 8.76 1.78
C ALA A 78 -0.05 7.91 1.55
N LEU A 79 0.12 6.59 1.52
CA LEU A 79 -0.97 5.62 1.55
C LEU A 79 -1.02 4.95 2.92
N VAL A 80 -2.23 4.69 3.41
CA VAL A 80 -2.49 3.83 4.57
C VAL A 80 -3.25 2.60 4.11
N HIS A 81 -2.83 1.43 4.62
CA HIS A 81 -3.42 0.13 4.32
C HIS A 81 -4.02 -0.47 5.59
N ARG A 82 -5.17 -1.10 5.44
CA ARG A 82 -5.77 -1.98 6.44
C ARG A 82 -6.25 -3.26 5.78
N GLY A 83 -5.56 -4.36 6.07
CA GLY A 83 -5.90 -5.69 5.59
C GLY A 83 -6.39 -6.58 6.73
N VAL A 84 -7.52 -7.25 6.55
CA VAL A 84 -8.03 -8.28 7.47
C VAL A 84 -8.45 -9.49 6.65
N MET A 85 -7.97 -10.66 7.06
CA MET A 85 -8.22 -11.96 6.43
C MET A 85 -8.90 -12.87 7.45
N SER A 86 -9.97 -13.55 7.01
CA SER A 86 -10.76 -14.47 7.81
C SER A 86 -11.18 -15.65 6.94
N GLY A 87 -10.35 -16.70 6.92
CA GLY A 87 -10.51 -17.82 6.00
C GLY A 87 -10.36 -17.36 4.54
N ASP A 88 -11.39 -17.58 3.73
CA ASP A 88 -11.40 -17.15 2.32
C ASP A 88 -11.76 -15.67 2.15
N GLN A 89 -12.29 -15.02 3.19
CA GLN A 89 -12.66 -13.61 3.13
C GLN A 89 -11.42 -12.73 3.33
N ARG A 90 -11.23 -11.77 2.43
CA ARG A 90 -10.17 -10.77 2.50
C ARG A 90 -10.78 -9.38 2.34
N GLN A 91 -10.55 -8.54 3.32
CA GLN A 91 -10.88 -7.12 3.26
C GLN A 91 -9.58 -6.33 3.19
N LEU A 92 -9.46 -5.49 2.17
CA LEU A 92 -8.34 -4.58 2.00
C LEU A 92 -8.90 -3.20 1.71
N GLN A 93 -8.48 -2.23 2.52
CA GLN A 93 -8.71 -0.82 2.29
C GLN A 93 -7.36 -0.14 2.16
N VAL A 94 -7.15 0.60 1.07
CA VAL A 94 -5.97 1.44 0.86
C VAL A 94 -6.42 2.83 0.49
N GLU A 95 -5.95 3.82 1.23
CA GLU A 95 -6.42 5.21 1.11
C GLU A 95 -5.25 6.18 1.12
N ILE A 96 -5.39 7.27 0.37
CA ILE A 96 -4.49 8.41 0.50
C ILE A 96 -4.72 9.05 1.87
N VAL A 97 -3.66 9.14 2.66
CA VAL A 97 -3.69 9.86 3.94
C VAL A 97 -4.05 11.33 3.67
N PRO A 98 -5.09 11.88 4.32
CA PRO A 98 -5.51 13.26 4.10
C PRO A 98 -4.35 14.24 4.24
N ASP A 99 -4.29 15.19 3.31
CA ASP A 99 -3.31 16.29 3.28
C ASP A 99 -1.84 15.83 3.30
N SER A 100 -1.57 14.57 2.93
CA SER A 100 -0.21 14.02 2.83
C SER A 100 0.51 14.36 1.52
N GLY A 101 -0.27 14.85 0.53
CA GLY A 101 0.17 15.26 -0.79
C GLY A 101 1.17 16.42 -0.76
N ARG A 102 2.17 16.37 -1.64
CA ARG A 102 3.22 17.39 -1.79
C ARG A 102 3.52 17.65 -3.26
N GLY A 103 4.11 18.80 -3.55
CA GLY A 103 4.42 19.23 -4.92
C GLY A 103 3.13 19.47 -5.70
N GLU A 104 3.07 19.00 -6.95
CA GLU A 104 1.89 19.14 -7.79
C GLU A 104 0.74 18.22 -7.36
N LEU A 105 0.96 17.35 -6.37
CA LEU A 105 -0.04 16.46 -5.77
C LEU A 105 -0.54 16.97 -4.41
N ALA A 106 -0.25 18.21 -4.04
CA ALA A 106 -0.80 18.82 -2.82
C ALA A 106 -2.34 18.88 -2.91
N GLY A 107 -3.03 18.37 -1.88
CA GLY A 107 -4.49 18.28 -1.84
C GLY A 107 -5.09 16.99 -2.41
N ILE A 108 -4.25 16.06 -2.91
CA ILE A 108 -4.72 14.77 -3.43
C ILE A 108 -5.49 13.97 -2.36
N ARG A 109 -6.60 13.36 -2.78
CA ARG A 109 -7.43 12.44 -1.97
C ARG A 109 -7.87 11.28 -2.84
N GLY A 110 -8.05 10.10 -2.27
CA GLY A 110 -8.43 8.94 -3.07
C GLY A 110 -8.24 7.61 -2.37
N GLN A 111 -8.57 6.54 -3.09
CA GLN A 111 -8.45 5.16 -2.65
C GLN A 111 -7.79 4.33 -3.75
N LEU A 112 -7.03 3.32 -3.34
CA LEU A 112 -6.29 2.45 -4.24
C LEU A 112 -6.77 1.00 -4.10
N ASP A 113 -7.25 0.43 -5.18
CA ASP A 113 -7.59 -0.98 -5.27
C ASP A 113 -6.40 -1.79 -5.77
N ILE A 114 -6.18 -2.97 -5.18
CA ILE A 114 -5.11 -3.89 -5.56
C ILE A 114 -5.74 -5.18 -6.06
N ARG A 115 -5.29 -5.64 -7.24
CA ARG A 115 -5.66 -6.93 -7.81
C ARG A 115 -4.40 -7.71 -8.16
N ILE A 116 -4.43 -9.02 -7.92
CA ILE A 116 -3.33 -9.92 -8.25
C ILE A 116 -3.82 -10.91 -9.31
N GLU A 117 -3.19 -10.94 -10.47
CA GLU A 117 -3.52 -11.86 -11.56
C GLU A 117 -2.26 -12.56 -12.06
N ALA A 118 -2.28 -13.89 -12.10
CA ALA A 118 -1.14 -14.71 -12.53
C ALA A 118 0.22 -14.34 -11.87
N GLY A 119 0.19 -13.88 -10.61
CA GLY A 119 1.38 -13.47 -9.87
C GLY A 119 1.82 -12.01 -10.07
N GLN A 120 1.19 -11.27 -10.99
CA GLN A 120 1.44 -9.84 -11.19
C GLN A 120 0.47 -9.01 -10.32
N HIS A 121 1.01 -7.97 -9.68
CA HIS A 121 0.21 -6.99 -8.95
C HIS A 121 -0.20 -5.83 -9.87
N PHE A 122 -1.48 -5.48 -9.79
CA PHE A 122 -2.12 -4.36 -10.47
C PHE A 122 -2.70 -3.40 -9.44
N TYR A 123 -2.72 -2.11 -9.78
CA TYR A 123 -3.43 -1.10 -9.02
C TYR A 123 -4.45 -0.34 -9.89
N GLU A 124 -5.50 0.13 -9.23
CA GLU A 124 -6.37 1.20 -9.72
C GLU A 124 -6.49 2.26 -8.62
N LEU A 125 -6.05 3.47 -8.89
CA LEU A 125 -6.15 4.61 -7.98
C LEU A 125 -7.27 5.53 -8.46
N ALA A 126 -8.37 5.58 -7.71
CA ALA A 126 -9.42 6.57 -7.88
C ALA A 126 -9.12 7.78 -7.00
N TYR A 127 -8.89 8.96 -7.59
CA TYR A 127 -8.44 10.13 -6.85
C TYR A 127 -9.09 11.44 -7.32
N THR A 128 -9.01 12.47 -6.48
CA THR A 128 -9.30 13.87 -6.82
C THR A 128 -8.11 14.74 -6.43
N LEU A 129 -7.92 15.83 -7.17
CA LEU A 129 -6.89 16.83 -6.94
C LEU A 129 -7.41 18.22 -7.31
#